data_AF-A0A1C5XQR9-F1
#
_entry.id   AF-A0A1C5XQR9-F1
#
_cell.length_a   1.000
_cell.length_b   1.000
_cell.length_c   1.000
_cell.angle_alpha   90.00
_cell.angle_beta   90.00
_cell.angle_gamma   90.00
#
_symmetry.space_group_name_H-M   'P 1'
#
loop_
_entity.id
_entity.type
_entity.pdbx_description
1 polymer ?
#
loop_
_entity_poly.entity_id
_entity_poly.type
_entity_poly.pdbx_seq_one_letter_code
_entity_poly.pdbx_strand_id
1 'polypeptide(L)'
;MKKFFVFLLVVICLGMGVGVVYMKSSEDNEGPKITFEEGKDTNYTSDMTEEDLLKDVKAQDDRDGDVTESLTVETIYPKTDGKQVTVIFVAKDKNNNVTKKEFTMEAQDGSAENPQLGLIDNDGLTEDGDSTDTTEPAEETDMQDGTEADSTDAESGDSAEGELTPEEQAQKTQEDKIEQLSPQDPKMYLTTYYVEVPVGTTLDKYSYVKDIQDDTESTSELFKRYQITGDVNTAVPGTYELTYFVVDNSGNSSNGAVLTIVVK
;
A
#
# COMPACT_ATOMS: atom_id res chain seq x y z
N MET A 1 16.49 54.08 39.40
CA MET A 1 15.39 53.72 38.48
C MET A 1 15.81 52.83 37.31
N LYS A 2 16.89 53.14 36.56
CA LYS A 2 17.34 52.30 35.42
C LYS A 2 17.68 50.84 35.77
N LYS A 3 18.32 50.59 36.91
CA LYS A 3 18.71 49.22 37.36
C LYS A 3 17.51 48.31 37.69
N PHE A 4 16.39 48.89 38.11
CA PHE A 4 15.16 48.14 38.42
C PHE A 4 14.45 47.68 37.14
N PHE A 5 14.41 48.54 36.12
CA PHE A 5 13.87 48.18 34.80
C PHE A 5 14.71 47.13 34.08
N VAL A 6 16.04 47.18 34.20
CA VAL A 6 16.93 46.13 33.63
C VAL A 6 16.69 44.79 34.32
N PHE A 7 16.52 44.78 35.65
CA PHE A 7 16.25 43.54 36.39
C PHE A 7 14.88 42.95 36.04
N LEU A 8 13.84 43.78 35.92
CA LEU A 8 12.50 43.35 35.49
C LEU A 8 12.53 42.73 34.08
N LEU A 9 13.26 43.34 33.14
CA LEU A 9 13.35 42.85 31.77
C LEU A 9 14.08 41.50 31.68
N VAL A 10 15.14 41.29 32.47
CA VAL A 10 15.84 39.99 32.55
C VAL A 10 14.92 38.89 33.12
N VAL A 11 14.12 39.20 34.14
CA VAL A 11 13.15 38.23 34.71
C VAL A 11 12.06 37.88 33.69
N ILE A 12 11.58 38.87 32.92
CA ILE A 12 10.60 38.63 31.83
C ILE A 12 11.22 37.76 30.73
N CYS A 13 12.46 38.05 30.30
CA CYS A 13 13.14 37.24 29.28
C CYS A 13 13.39 35.79 29.75
N LEU A 14 13.74 35.59 31.01
CA LEU A 14 13.88 34.24 31.58
C LEU A 14 12.52 33.54 31.68
N GLY A 15 11.46 34.25 32.07
CA GLY A 15 10.09 33.71 32.09
C GLY A 15 9.58 33.33 30.70
N MET A 16 9.85 34.16 29.68
CA MET A 16 9.54 33.84 28.28
C MET A 16 10.36 32.63 27.79
N GLY A 17 11.65 32.55 28.15
CA GLY A 17 12.50 31.41 27.80
C GLY A 17 11.97 30.09 28.35
N VAL A 18 11.55 30.08 29.62
CA VAL A 18 10.90 28.90 30.24
C VAL A 18 9.55 28.59 29.60
N GLY A 19 8.75 29.61 29.27
CA GLY A 19 7.46 29.44 28.60
C GLY A 19 7.55 28.81 27.20
N VAL A 20 8.57 29.21 26.41
CA VAL A 20 8.79 28.64 25.06
C VAL A 20 9.28 27.18 25.14
N VAL A 21 10.14 26.86 26.11
CA VAL A 21 10.57 25.47 26.36
C VAL A 21 9.38 24.62 26.82
N TYR A 22 8.49 25.16 27.66
CA TYR A 22 7.28 24.48 28.12
C TYR A 22 6.30 24.20 26.96
N MET A 23 6.04 25.18 26.09
CA MET A 23 5.20 24.99 24.90
C MET A 23 5.77 23.95 23.94
N LYS A 24 7.08 23.97 23.68
CA LYS A 24 7.70 22.99 22.79
C LYS A 24 7.70 21.56 23.35
N SER A 25 7.63 21.41 24.67
CA SER A 25 7.54 20.12 25.34
C SER A 25 6.10 19.61 25.53
N SER A 26 5.08 20.44 25.26
CA SER A 26 3.67 20.06 25.43
C SER A 26 3.02 19.44 24.19
N GLU A 27 3.65 19.54 23.02
CA GLU A 27 3.12 18.95 21.78
C GLU A 27 3.49 17.47 21.69
N ASP A 28 2.49 16.61 21.49
CA ASP A 28 2.69 15.18 21.31
C ASP A 28 3.00 14.81 19.88
N ASN A 29 4.20 14.29 19.66
CA ASN A 29 4.74 13.93 18.37
C ASN A 29 5.43 12.55 18.42
N GLU A 30 5.24 11.78 19.51
CA GLU A 30 5.83 10.46 19.65
C GLU A 30 4.70 9.43 19.62
N GLY A 31 4.82 8.43 18.77
CA GLY A 31 3.81 7.37 18.66
C GLY A 31 3.93 6.34 19.78
N PRO A 32 2.86 5.57 20.03
CA PRO A 32 2.84 4.58 21.10
C PRO A 32 3.82 3.44 20.84
N LYS A 33 4.37 2.84 21.89
CA LYS A 33 5.26 1.70 21.79
C LYS A 33 4.47 0.38 21.77
N ILE A 34 4.55 -0.35 20.65
CA ILE A 34 3.98 -1.70 20.53
C ILE A 34 4.94 -2.76 21.10
N THR A 35 4.43 -3.62 21.97
CA THR A 35 5.14 -4.72 22.63
C THR A 35 4.39 -6.03 22.51
N PHE A 36 5.14 -7.13 22.33
CA PHE A 36 4.63 -8.49 22.29
C PHE A 36 4.94 -9.17 23.62
N GLU A 37 3.94 -9.74 24.29
CA GLU A 37 4.13 -10.38 25.59
C GLU A 37 4.83 -11.74 25.47
N GLU A 38 5.44 -12.18 26.57
CA GLU A 38 6.09 -13.48 26.65
C GLU A 38 5.05 -14.60 26.46
N GLY A 39 5.18 -15.39 25.40
CA GLY A 39 4.24 -16.45 25.05
C GLY A 39 3.28 -16.12 23.91
N LYS A 40 3.41 -14.96 23.26
CA LYS A 40 2.70 -14.66 22.01
C LYS A 40 2.90 -15.81 21.01
N ASP A 41 1.80 -16.29 20.45
CA ASP A 41 1.83 -17.35 19.45
C ASP A 41 2.57 -16.87 18.19
N THR A 42 3.40 -17.75 17.65
CA THR A 42 4.18 -17.54 16.44
C THR A 42 3.71 -18.44 15.31
N ASN A 43 2.63 -19.21 15.47
CA ASN A 43 2.07 -20.04 14.40
C ASN A 43 0.89 -19.33 13.76
N TYR A 44 0.85 -19.33 12.44
CA TYR A 44 -0.20 -18.70 11.65
C TYR A 44 -1.02 -19.75 10.91
N THR A 45 -2.33 -19.54 10.90
CA THR A 45 -3.29 -20.26 10.06
C THR A 45 -4.23 -19.25 9.39
N SER A 46 -4.70 -19.56 8.18
CA SER A 46 -5.51 -18.64 7.36
C SER A 46 -6.90 -18.33 7.94
N ASP A 47 -7.35 -19.09 8.94
CA ASP A 47 -8.60 -18.88 9.67
C ASP A 47 -8.46 -18.00 10.93
N MET A 48 -7.24 -17.54 11.26
CA MET A 48 -7.03 -16.62 12.37
C MET A 48 -7.75 -15.29 12.15
N THR A 49 -8.47 -14.84 13.16
CA THR A 49 -9.12 -13.53 13.18
C THR A 49 -8.14 -12.43 13.62
N GLU A 50 -8.49 -11.16 13.40
CA GLU A 50 -7.73 -10.04 13.95
C GLU A 50 -7.61 -10.13 15.48
N GLU A 51 -8.67 -10.56 16.18
CA GLU A 51 -8.65 -10.76 17.64
C GLU A 51 -7.59 -11.79 18.06
N ASP A 52 -7.45 -12.89 17.29
CA ASP A 52 -6.44 -13.92 17.55
C ASP A 52 -5.02 -13.36 17.35
N LEU A 53 -4.82 -12.52 16.34
CA LEU A 53 -3.53 -11.91 16.01
C LEU A 53 -3.13 -10.82 17.01
N LEU A 54 -4.11 -10.05 17.52
CA LEU A 54 -3.93 -9.01 18.52
C LEU A 54 -3.71 -9.56 19.93
N LYS A 55 -3.96 -10.84 20.15
CA LYS A 55 -3.70 -11.49 21.44
C LYS A 55 -2.23 -11.35 21.83
N ASP A 56 -2.01 -11.05 23.11
CA ASP A 56 -0.68 -10.87 23.72
C ASP A 56 0.13 -9.72 23.07
N VAL A 57 -0.56 -8.73 22.49
CA VAL A 57 0.01 -7.48 21.98
C VAL A 57 -0.49 -6.30 22.83
N LYS A 58 0.42 -5.39 23.18
CA LYS A 58 0.11 -4.16 23.93
C LYS A 58 0.69 -2.93 23.27
N ALA A 59 0.03 -1.80 23.44
CA ALA A 59 0.53 -0.49 23.04
C ALA A 59 0.50 0.48 24.23
N GLN A 60 1.67 1.00 24.59
CA GLN A 60 1.82 2.02 25.63
C GLN A 60 2.40 3.30 25.07
N ASP A 61 1.75 4.40 25.37
CA ASP A 61 2.24 5.75 25.12
C ASP A 61 2.72 6.41 26.42
N ASP A 62 3.78 7.23 26.33
CA ASP A 62 4.40 7.87 27.49
C ASP A 62 3.51 8.98 28.10
N ARG A 63 2.59 9.56 27.32
CA ARG A 63 1.66 10.61 27.75
C ARG A 63 0.24 10.11 27.92
N ASP A 64 -0.25 9.29 27.00
CA ASP A 64 -1.61 8.77 26.97
C ASP A 64 -1.81 7.51 27.80
N GLY A 65 -0.72 6.84 28.19
CA GLY A 65 -0.75 5.62 28.97
C GLY A 65 -1.06 4.40 28.11
N ASP A 66 -1.94 3.53 28.58
CA ASP A 66 -2.34 2.34 27.81
C ASP A 66 -3.27 2.74 26.67
N VAL A 67 -2.81 2.52 25.43
CA VAL A 67 -3.58 2.75 24.20
C VAL A 67 -3.80 1.44 23.43
N THR A 68 -3.74 0.30 24.12
CA THR A 68 -3.92 -1.05 23.53
C THR A 68 -5.24 -1.18 22.78
N GLU A 69 -6.30 -0.46 23.18
CA GLU A 69 -7.58 -0.45 22.45
C GLU A 69 -7.49 0.15 21.04
N SER A 70 -6.41 0.88 20.72
CA SER A 70 -6.15 1.41 19.37
C SER A 70 -5.40 0.43 18.47
N LEU A 71 -4.97 -0.73 18.99
CA LEU A 71 -4.23 -1.71 18.21
C LEU A 71 -5.13 -2.35 17.17
N THR A 72 -4.66 -2.35 15.93
CA THR A 72 -5.27 -3.06 14.82
C THR A 72 -4.22 -3.79 14.01
N VAL A 73 -4.65 -4.80 13.25
CA VAL A 73 -3.84 -5.42 12.21
C VAL A 73 -4.05 -4.64 10.92
N GLU A 74 -2.98 -4.04 10.40
CA GLU A 74 -3.05 -3.31 9.13
C GLU A 74 -2.99 -4.27 7.95
N THR A 75 -2.06 -5.22 7.97
CA THR A 75 -1.90 -6.16 6.86
C THR A 75 -1.15 -7.41 7.28
N ILE A 76 -1.32 -8.48 6.51
CA ILE A 76 -0.62 -9.76 6.64
C ILE A 76 -0.13 -10.15 5.26
N TYR A 77 1.17 -10.42 5.13
CA TYR A 77 1.72 -10.88 3.85
C TYR A 77 2.67 -12.06 4.03
N PRO A 78 2.66 -13.02 3.09
CA PRO A 78 3.61 -14.14 3.08
C PRO A 78 5.03 -13.65 2.79
N LYS A 79 6.02 -14.22 3.48
CA LYS A 79 7.43 -14.07 3.10
C LYS A 79 7.77 -14.96 1.90
N THR A 80 8.86 -14.63 1.22
CA THR A 80 9.34 -15.30 -0.02
C THR A 80 9.56 -16.80 0.14
N ASP A 81 9.74 -17.30 1.37
CA ASP A 81 9.91 -18.72 1.64
C ASP A 81 8.60 -19.52 1.65
N GLY A 82 7.44 -18.85 1.60
CA GLY A 82 6.11 -19.44 1.68
C GLY A 82 5.78 -20.10 3.02
N LYS A 83 6.68 -19.99 4.00
CA LYS A 83 6.62 -20.66 5.31
C LYS A 83 6.38 -19.69 6.44
N GLN A 84 6.65 -18.41 6.23
CA GLN A 84 6.41 -17.36 7.21
C GLN A 84 5.42 -16.35 6.67
N VAL A 85 4.65 -15.73 7.56
CA VAL A 85 3.90 -14.50 7.30
C VAL A 85 4.45 -13.37 8.15
N THR A 86 4.33 -12.14 7.65
CA THR A 86 4.56 -10.92 8.42
C THR A 86 3.24 -10.25 8.66
N VAL A 87 2.93 -10.00 9.93
CA VAL A 87 1.76 -9.25 10.38
C VAL A 87 2.22 -7.85 10.78
N ILE A 88 1.60 -6.81 10.22
CA ILE A 88 1.86 -5.42 10.58
C ILE A 88 0.79 -4.97 11.57
N PHE A 89 1.22 -4.68 12.80
CA PHE A 89 0.40 -4.08 13.85
C PHE A 89 0.52 -2.57 13.80
N VAL A 90 -0.60 -1.88 14.01
CA VAL A 90 -0.66 -0.42 14.07
C VAL A 90 -1.33 0.00 15.37
N ALA A 91 -0.78 1.00 16.05
CA ALA A 91 -1.40 1.61 17.23
C ALA A 91 -1.35 3.13 17.09
N LYS A 92 -2.36 3.81 17.66
CA LYS A 92 -2.53 5.25 17.57
C LYS A 92 -2.80 5.84 18.95
N ASP A 93 -2.06 6.87 19.34
CA ASP A 93 -2.35 7.61 20.57
C ASP A 93 -3.55 8.59 20.41
N LYS A 94 -3.89 9.36 21.45
CA LYS A 94 -5.01 10.32 21.38
C LYS A 94 -4.68 11.56 20.55
N ASN A 95 -3.39 11.80 20.30
CA ASN A 95 -2.87 12.88 19.49
C ASN A 95 -2.71 12.50 18.00
N ASN A 96 -3.09 11.28 17.64
CA ASN A 96 -2.97 10.67 16.32
C ASN A 96 -1.52 10.39 15.87
N ASN A 97 -0.58 10.29 16.80
CA ASN A 97 0.72 9.71 16.48
C ASN A 97 0.57 8.19 16.33
N VAL A 98 1.18 7.66 15.28
CA VAL A 98 1.00 6.28 14.86
C VAL A 98 2.33 5.54 14.95
N THR A 99 2.30 4.32 15.45
CA THR A 99 3.42 3.39 15.39
C THR A 99 3.01 2.13 14.66
N LYS A 100 3.88 1.66 13.77
CA LYS A 100 3.73 0.38 13.08
C LYS A 100 4.79 -0.60 13.58
N LYS A 101 4.43 -1.87 13.72
CA LYS A 101 5.37 -2.92 14.12
C LYS A 101 5.10 -4.25 13.46
N GLU A 102 6.14 -4.80 12.86
CA GLU A 102 6.11 -6.11 12.23
C GLU A 102 6.29 -7.23 13.27
N PHE A 103 5.55 -8.32 13.06
CA PHE A 103 5.73 -9.58 13.77
C PHE A 103 5.73 -10.71 12.74
N THR A 104 6.68 -11.63 12.86
CA THR A 104 6.77 -12.78 11.97
C THR A 104 6.20 -14.01 12.64
N MET A 105 5.36 -14.74 11.89
CA MET A 105 4.75 -16.01 12.31
C MET A 105 5.04 -17.09 11.26
N GLU A 106 5.06 -18.35 11.67
CA GLU A 106 5.28 -19.55 10.85
C GLU A 106 3.93 -20.11 10.38
N ALA A 107 3.74 -20.28 9.08
CA ALA A 107 2.55 -20.87 8.48
C ALA A 107 2.50 -22.39 8.76
N GLN A 108 1.47 -22.83 9.49
CA GLN A 108 1.41 -24.19 10.02
C GLN A 108 1.07 -25.27 8.97
N ASP A 109 0.42 -24.88 7.88
CA ASP A 109 0.10 -25.72 6.72
C ASP A 109 1.21 -25.74 5.64
N GLY A 110 2.29 -24.98 5.84
CA GLY A 110 3.38 -24.83 4.88
C GLY A 110 3.01 -23.99 3.65
N SER A 111 1.88 -23.27 3.70
CA SER A 111 1.44 -22.36 2.66
C SER A 111 0.91 -21.08 3.31
N ALA A 112 1.71 -20.03 3.27
CA ALA A 112 1.29 -18.69 3.69
C ALA A 112 0.26 -18.12 2.70
N GLU A 113 -0.98 -18.62 2.74
CA GLU A 113 -2.10 -18.09 1.97
C GLU A 113 -2.50 -16.71 2.53
N ASN A 114 -2.72 -15.75 1.63
CA ASN A 114 -3.11 -14.39 1.96
C ASN A 114 -4.54 -14.40 2.55
N PRO A 115 -4.73 -14.15 3.85
CA PRO A 115 -6.07 -14.10 4.41
C PRO A 115 -6.72 -12.81 3.92
N GLN A 116 -7.89 -12.94 3.28
CA GLN A 116 -8.76 -11.79 3.03
C GLN A 116 -9.26 -11.24 4.39
N LEU A 117 -8.46 -10.41 5.04
CA LEU A 117 -8.93 -9.58 6.14
C LEU A 117 -9.47 -8.29 5.54
N GLY A 118 -10.80 -8.17 5.56
CA GLY A 118 -11.52 -6.99 5.15
C GLY A 118 -11.03 -5.78 5.93
N LEU A 119 -10.63 -4.74 5.19
CA LEU A 119 -10.22 -3.47 5.76
C LEU A 119 -11.38 -2.87 6.55
N ILE A 120 -11.12 -2.58 7.82
CA ILE A 120 -11.95 -1.70 8.63
C ILE A 120 -11.98 -0.34 7.95
N ASP A 121 -13.19 0.17 7.75
CA ASP A 121 -13.50 1.45 7.11
C ASP A 121 -12.64 2.58 7.67
N ASN A 122 -11.80 3.18 6.82
CA ASN A 122 -11.11 4.43 7.12
C ASN A 122 -12.03 5.62 6.82
N ASP A 123 -13.20 5.63 7.47
CA ASP A 123 -14.19 6.71 7.37
C ASP A 123 -13.84 7.79 8.40
N GLY A 124 -12.87 8.64 8.09
CA GLY A 124 -12.39 9.58 9.09
C GLY A 124 -11.54 10.76 8.63
N LEU A 125 -11.54 11.14 7.36
CA LEU A 125 -11.01 12.45 6.96
C LEU A 125 -11.97 13.13 5.96
N THR A 126 -12.99 13.76 6.51
CA THR A 126 -13.66 14.88 5.85
C THR A 126 -12.91 16.16 6.20
N GLU A 127 -12.26 16.78 5.21
CA GLU A 127 -12.13 18.25 5.17
C GLU A 127 -12.35 18.72 3.72
N ASP A 128 -13.60 19.10 3.52
CA ASP A 128 -14.11 20.31 2.87
C ASP A 128 -13.16 21.13 1.98
N GLY A 129 -13.64 21.43 0.77
CA GLY A 129 -12.94 22.19 -0.26
C GLY A 129 -13.82 22.51 -1.47
N ASP A 130 -14.97 23.13 -1.20
CA ASP A 130 -15.81 23.96 -2.09
C ASP A 130 -15.06 24.61 -3.29
N SER A 131 -15.52 24.39 -4.53
CA SER A 131 -16.42 25.32 -5.26
C SER A 131 -16.51 25.09 -6.78
N THR A 132 -17.76 24.99 -7.24
CA THR A 132 -18.38 25.48 -8.51
C THR A 132 -17.80 25.05 -9.86
N ASP A 133 -18.50 24.27 -10.70
CA ASP A 133 -19.74 24.51 -11.47
C ASP A 133 -19.52 25.11 -12.88
N THR A 134 -20.20 24.46 -13.83
CA THR A 134 -20.75 24.89 -15.13
C THR A 134 -19.99 24.71 -16.46
N THR A 135 -20.71 23.98 -17.33
CA THR A 135 -20.95 24.13 -18.80
C THR A 135 -20.11 23.35 -19.84
N GLU A 136 -20.64 22.19 -20.26
CA GLU A 136 -21.13 21.78 -21.62
C GLU A 136 -20.76 22.62 -22.89
N PRO A 137 -20.91 22.10 -24.15
CA PRO A 137 -20.45 20.83 -24.76
C PRO A 137 -20.03 21.02 -26.27
N ALA A 138 -19.95 19.90 -27.03
CA ALA A 138 -19.87 19.74 -28.51
C ALA A 138 -18.46 19.74 -29.12
N GLU A 139 -18.09 18.95 -30.14
CA GLU A 139 -18.77 18.27 -31.27
C GLU A 139 -18.07 16.91 -31.55
N GLU A 140 -18.74 15.78 -31.81
CA GLU A 140 -19.33 15.34 -33.09
C GLU A 140 -18.41 15.49 -34.31
N THR A 141 -17.81 14.39 -34.76
CA THR A 141 -17.83 14.02 -36.20
C THR A 141 -17.63 12.52 -36.37
N ASP A 142 -18.69 11.89 -36.85
CA ASP A 142 -18.74 10.66 -37.65
C ASP A 142 -17.55 10.47 -38.60
N MET A 143 -17.09 9.22 -38.78
CA MET A 143 -17.08 8.56 -40.11
C MET A 143 -17.23 7.04 -39.96
N GLN A 144 -18.20 6.53 -40.71
CA GLN A 144 -18.67 5.16 -40.79
C GLN A 144 -18.04 4.42 -41.99
N ASP A 145 -17.92 3.11 -41.82
CA ASP A 145 -18.11 2.03 -42.82
C ASP A 145 -17.05 1.75 -43.91
N GLY A 146 -16.83 0.45 -44.13
CA GLY A 146 -16.01 -0.05 -45.24
C GLY A 146 -15.55 -1.50 -45.09
N THR A 147 -16.49 -2.44 -45.04
CA THR A 147 -16.28 -3.89 -45.12
C THR A 147 -15.82 -4.36 -46.52
N GLU A 148 -15.13 -5.52 -46.53
CA GLU A 148 -15.05 -6.58 -47.57
C GLU A 148 -13.71 -6.79 -48.31
N ALA A 149 -13.08 -7.90 -47.90
CA ALA A 149 -12.52 -9.01 -48.68
C ALA A 149 -11.56 -8.74 -49.86
N ASP A 150 -10.34 -9.30 -49.78
CA ASP A 150 -9.98 -10.45 -50.64
C ASP A 150 -8.78 -11.23 -50.10
N SER A 151 -8.87 -12.52 -50.32
CA SER A 151 -8.02 -13.65 -49.98
C SER A 151 -6.64 -13.65 -50.63
N THR A 152 -5.62 -14.12 -49.89
CA THR A 152 -4.65 -15.09 -50.42
C THR A 152 -4.17 -15.99 -49.31
N ASP A 153 -4.52 -17.26 -49.50
CA ASP A 153 -4.05 -18.45 -48.82
C ASP A 153 -2.54 -18.63 -49.01
N ALA A 154 -1.83 -18.88 -47.90
CA ALA A 154 -0.47 -19.38 -47.86
C ALA A 154 -0.35 -20.31 -46.67
N GLU A 155 -0.86 -21.52 -46.84
CA GLU A 155 -0.57 -22.67 -46.00
C GLU A 155 0.95 -22.96 -46.00
N SER A 156 1.57 -22.95 -44.82
CA SER A 156 2.52 -23.96 -44.32
C SER A 156 3.51 -23.35 -43.34
N GLY A 157 3.46 -23.84 -42.10
CA GLY A 157 4.42 -23.47 -41.06
C GLY A 157 3.96 -23.90 -39.68
N ASP A 158 3.91 -25.21 -39.46
CA ASP A 158 3.83 -25.86 -38.16
C ASP A 158 4.70 -25.14 -37.11
N SER A 159 4.04 -24.54 -36.12
CA SER A 159 4.51 -24.35 -34.77
C SER A 159 3.27 -24.24 -33.90
N ALA A 160 2.84 -25.39 -33.38
CA ALA A 160 1.95 -25.42 -32.23
C ALA A 160 2.68 -24.82 -31.02
N GLU A 161 2.87 -23.50 -31.00
CA GLU A 161 2.95 -22.77 -29.75
C GLU A 161 1.56 -22.85 -29.13
N GLY A 162 1.45 -23.55 -28.00
CA GLY A 162 0.20 -23.54 -27.24
C GLY A 162 -0.18 -22.08 -26.96
N GLU A 163 -1.39 -21.70 -27.35
CA GLU A 163 -1.91 -20.36 -27.09
C GLU A 163 -1.90 -20.15 -25.57
N LEU A 164 -1.02 -19.26 -25.09
CA LEU A 164 -0.91 -18.94 -23.67
C LEU A 164 -2.26 -18.40 -23.18
N THR A 165 -2.64 -18.77 -21.95
CA THR A 165 -3.78 -18.11 -21.31
C THR A 165 -3.49 -16.61 -21.13
N PRO A 166 -4.53 -15.75 -21.05
CA PRO A 166 -4.33 -14.32 -20.79
C PRO A 166 -3.49 -14.04 -19.53
N GLU A 167 -3.63 -14.87 -18.50
CA GLU A 167 -2.85 -14.78 -17.27
C GLU A 167 -1.36 -15.10 -17.50
N GLU A 168 -1.05 -16.18 -18.21
CA GLU A 168 0.33 -16.54 -18.56
C GLU A 168 0.97 -15.49 -19.49
N GLN A 169 0.19 -14.92 -20.41
CA GLN A 169 0.67 -13.85 -21.29
C GLN A 169 0.96 -12.57 -20.50
N ALA A 170 0.08 -12.20 -19.57
CA ALA A 170 0.30 -11.05 -18.69
C ALA A 170 1.55 -11.27 -17.83
N GLN A 171 1.70 -12.46 -17.22
CA GLN A 171 2.88 -12.80 -16.43
C GLN A 171 4.17 -12.70 -17.25
N LYS A 172 4.22 -13.37 -18.42
CA LYS A 172 5.39 -13.34 -19.30
C LYS A 172 5.78 -11.91 -19.67
N THR A 173 4.80 -11.07 -19.99
CA THR A 173 5.04 -9.66 -20.33
C THR A 173 5.70 -8.90 -19.18
N GLN A 174 5.31 -9.13 -17.93
CA GLN A 174 5.91 -8.44 -16.79
C GLN A 174 7.27 -9.02 -16.40
N GLU A 175 7.47 -10.33 -16.55
CA GLU A 175 8.78 -10.97 -16.37
C GLU A 175 9.79 -10.43 -17.39
N ASP A 176 9.43 -10.33 -18.66
CA ASP A 176 10.28 -9.76 -19.72
C ASP A 176 10.68 -8.31 -19.43
N LYS A 177 9.78 -7.50 -18.85
CA LYS A 177 10.11 -6.13 -18.41
C LYS A 177 11.13 -6.12 -17.28
N ILE A 178 10.97 -7.02 -16.31
CA ILE A 178 11.87 -7.12 -15.15
C ILE A 178 13.27 -7.60 -15.57
N GLU A 179 13.36 -8.50 -16.55
CA GLU A 179 14.64 -8.96 -17.09
C GLU A 179 15.42 -7.87 -17.83
N GLN A 180 14.72 -6.88 -18.39
CA GLN A 180 15.32 -5.75 -19.11
C GLN A 180 15.77 -4.61 -18.18
N LEU A 181 15.40 -4.66 -16.90
CA LEU A 181 15.80 -3.65 -15.92
C LEU A 181 17.31 -3.70 -15.62
N SER A 182 17.87 -2.53 -15.36
CA SER A 182 19.24 -2.43 -14.86
C SER A 182 19.32 -3.01 -13.45
N PRO A 183 20.49 -3.50 -13.00
CA PRO A 183 20.64 -4.04 -11.65
C PRO A 183 20.39 -3.04 -10.50
N GLN A 184 20.37 -1.74 -10.81
CA GLN A 184 20.10 -0.64 -9.86
C GLN A 184 18.64 -0.18 -9.90
N ASP A 185 17.84 -0.69 -10.85
CA ASP A 185 16.45 -0.29 -10.96
C ASP A 185 15.62 -1.13 -9.98
N PRO A 186 14.68 -0.52 -9.23
CA PRO A 186 13.77 -1.27 -8.38
C PRO A 186 12.92 -2.24 -9.20
N LYS A 187 12.60 -3.39 -8.62
CA LYS A 187 11.77 -4.43 -9.25
C LYS A 187 10.46 -4.54 -8.50
N MET A 188 9.35 -4.26 -9.19
CA MET A 188 7.99 -4.35 -8.68
C MET A 188 7.37 -5.68 -9.12
N TYR A 189 6.96 -6.49 -8.15
CA TYR A 189 6.29 -7.75 -8.35
C TYR A 189 4.86 -7.68 -7.84
N LEU A 190 3.90 -8.16 -8.63
CA LEU A 190 2.50 -8.31 -8.21
C LEU A 190 2.18 -9.76 -7.83
N THR A 191 1.10 -9.97 -7.08
CA THR A 191 0.61 -11.31 -6.71
C THR A 191 0.04 -12.05 -7.92
N THR A 192 -0.59 -11.29 -8.81
CA THR A 192 -0.94 -11.68 -10.18
C THR A 192 -0.87 -10.45 -11.08
N TYR A 193 -0.77 -10.68 -12.39
CA TYR A 193 -0.81 -9.63 -13.42
C TYR A 193 -2.11 -9.63 -14.22
N TYR A 194 -3.01 -10.57 -13.93
CA TYR A 194 -4.31 -10.71 -14.57
C TYR A 194 -5.35 -11.20 -13.55
N VAL A 195 -6.49 -10.53 -13.48
CA VAL A 195 -7.60 -10.95 -12.61
C VAL A 195 -8.94 -10.73 -13.31
N GLU A 196 -9.85 -11.69 -13.15
CA GLU A 196 -11.23 -11.56 -13.61
C GLU A 196 -12.16 -11.41 -12.41
N VAL A 197 -12.99 -10.38 -12.42
CA VAL A 197 -13.90 -10.06 -11.30
C VAL A 197 -15.33 -9.85 -11.79
N PRO A 198 -16.35 -10.22 -10.99
CA PRO A 198 -17.73 -9.87 -11.29
C PRO A 198 -17.98 -8.36 -11.30
N VAL A 199 -18.95 -7.90 -12.09
CA VAL A 199 -19.48 -6.53 -11.99
C VAL A 199 -19.87 -6.19 -10.55
N GLY A 200 -19.46 -5.02 -10.08
CA GLY A 200 -19.72 -4.50 -8.73
C GLY A 200 -18.72 -4.96 -7.67
N THR A 201 -17.68 -5.72 -8.04
CA THR A 201 -16.63 -6.14 -7.10
C THR A 201 -15.94 -4.92 -6.48
N THR A 202 -15.81 -4.93 -5.16
CA THR A 202 -14.93 -3.99 -4.46
C THR A 202 -13.50 -4.46 -4.64
N LEU A 203 -12.69 -3.65 -5.34
CA LEU A 203 -11.30 -3.98 -5.65
C LEU A 203 -10.38 -3.29 -4.66
N ASP A 204 -9.67 -4.06 -3.83
CA ASP A 204 -8.53 -3.55 -3.09
C ASP A 204 -7.31 -3.49 -4.02
N LYS A 205 -6.93 -2.28 -4.42
CA LYS A 205 -5.80 -2.07 -5.34
C LYS A 205 -4.47 -2.44 -4.68
N TYR A 206 -4.37 -2.42 -3.35
CA TYR A 206 -3.10 -2.60 -2.65
C TYR A 206 -2.76 -4.09 -2.42
N SER A 207 -3.77 -4.97 -2.33
CA SER A 207 -3.57 -6.41 -2.14
C SER A 207 -2.81 -7.12 -3.27
N TYR A 208 -2.64 -6.44 -4.41
CA TYR A 208 -1.94 -6.99 -5.56
C TYR A 208 -0.43 -6.79 -5.52
N VAL A 209 0.10 -5.97 -4.61
CA VAL A 209 1.56 -5.81 -4.49
C VAL A 209 2.14 -7.01 -3.75
N LYS A 210 3.06 -7.74 -4.41
CA LYS A 210 3.72 -8.91 -3.81
C LYS A 210 5.05 -8.54 -3.18
N ASP A 211 5.90 -7.83 -3.90
CA ASP A 211 7.24 -7.48 -3.43
C ASP A 211 7.80 -6.28 -4.19
N ILE A 212 8.71 -5.56 -3.54
CA ILE A 212 9.52 -4.51 -4.16
C ILE A 212 10.97 -4.74 -3.75
N GLN A 213 11.81 -5.01 -4.73
CA GLN A 213 13.23 -5.29 -4.52
C GLN A 213 14.08 -4.17 -5.08
N ASP A 214 15.09 -3.76 -4.34
CA ASP A 214 16.10 -2.79 -4.76
C ASP A 214 17.46 -3.21 -4.20
N ASP A 215 18.54 -2.70 -4.79
CA ASP A 215 19.89 -3.06 -4.38
C ASP A 215 20.43 -2.18 -3.23
N THR A 216 19.93 -0.96 -3.10
CA THR A 216 20.41 0.02 -2.11
C THR A 216 19.37 0.37 -1.06
N GLU A 217 18.09 0.29 -1.40
CA GLU A 217 16.99 0.69 -0.55
C GLU A 217 16.22 -0.52 0.00
N SER A 218 15.76 -0.40 1.24
CA SER A 218 14.98 -1.47 1.85
C SER A 218 13.57 -1.53 1.26
N THR A 219 13.06 -2.74 1.10
CA THR A 219 11.67 -3.02 0.69
C THR A 219 10.66 -2.19 1.48
N SER A 220 10.79 -2.10 2.82
CA SER A 220 9.86 -1.33 3.68
C SER A 220 9.76 0.16 3.30
N GLU A 221 10.87 0.80 2.94
CA GLU A 221 10.86 2.21 2.51
C GLU A 221 10.23 2.38 1.13
N LEU A 222 10.44 1.43 0.22
CA LEU A 222 9.83 1.44 -1.11
C LEU A 222 8.32 1.20 -1.04
N PHE A 223 7.87 0.32 -0.14
CA PHE A 223 6.44 0.09 0.13
C PHE A 223 5.71 1.35 0.65
N LYS A 224 6.42 2.31 1.24
CA LYS A 224 5.83 3.59 1.65
C LYS A 224 5.67 4.59 0.49
N ARG A 225 6.33 4.35 -0.64
CA ARG A 225 6.50 5.33 -1.72
C ARG A 225 6.03 4.86 -3.10
N TYR A 226 5.65 3.60 -3.25
CA TYR A 226 5.10 3.15 -4.52
C TYR A 226 3.80 3.88 -4.83
N GLN A 227 3.53 3.98 -6.12
CA GLN A 227 2.40 4.67 -6.68
C GLN A 227 1.58 3.69 -7.52
N ILE A 228 0.27 3.87 -7.49
CA ILE A 228 -0.67 3.17 -8.36
C ILE A 228 -1.33 4.22 -9.24
N THR A 229 -1.30 4.00 -10.54
CA THR A 229 -2.00 4.84 -11.53
C THR A 229 -2.96 4.01 -12.35
N GLY A 230 -4.01 4.65 -12.87
CA GLY A 230 -5.07 3.99 -13.62
C GLY A 230 -6.40 4.01 -12.85
N ASP A 231 -7.49 3.99 -13.62
CA ASP A 231 -8.85 4.03 -13.11
C ASP A 231 -9.58 2.75 -13.50
N VAL A 232 -10.26 2.16 -12.53
CA VAL A 232 -11.01 0.91 -12.71
C VAL A 232 -12.45 1.19 -12.32
N ASN A 233 -13.37 0.96 -13.24
CA ASN A 233 -14.81 1.05 -12.96
C ASN A 233 -15.40 -0.35 -12.92
N THR A 234 -15.45 -0.96 -11.73
CA THR A 234 -16.01 -2.32 -11.58
C THR A 234 -17.53 -2.37 -11.78
N ALA A 235 -18.23 -1.24 -11.88
CA ALA A 235 -19.66 -1.22 -12.20
C ALA A 235 -19.96 -1.43 -13.69
N VAL A 236 -18.94 -1.36 -14.56
CA VAL A 236 -19.10 -1.50 -16.01
C VAL A 236 -18.22 -2.65 -16.50
N PRO A 237 -18.80 -3.69 -17.14
CA PRO A 237 -18.02 -4.74 -17.78
C PRO A 237 -16.98 -4.16 -18.75
N GLY A 238 -15.78 -4.71 -18.72
CA GLY A 238 -14.68 -4.21 -19.53
C GLY A 238 -13.33 -4.62 -18.98
N THR A 239 -12.28 -4.30 -19.74
CA THR A 239 -10.89 -4.50 -19.33
C THR A 239 -10.32 -3.17 -18.86
N TYR A 240 -9.70 -3.19 -17.69
CA TYR A 240 -9.06 -2.04 -17.06
C TYR A 240 -7.62 -2.39 -16.69
N GLU A 241 -6.79 -1.38 -16.53
CA GLU A 241 -5.39 -1.54 -16.15
C GLU A 241 -5.04 -0.67 -14.95
N LEU A 242 -4.31 -1.24 -14.00
CA LEU A 242 -3.62 -0.52 -12.95
C LEU A 242 -2.12 -0.69 -13.13
N THR A 243 -1.37 0.40 -13.05
CA THR A 243 0.09 0.39 -13.14
C THR A 243 0.70 0.75 -11.80
N TYR A 244 1.55 -0.15 -11.29
CA TYR A 244 2.26 -0.05 -10.01
C TYR A 244 3.73 0.27 -10.28
N PHE A 245 4.25 1.33 -9.68
CA PHE A 245 5.65 1.70 -9.83
C PHE A 245 6.21 2.39 -8.60
N VAL A 246 7.53 2.38 -8.46
CA VAL A 246 8.25 3.13 -7.43
C VAL A 246 9.49 3.77 -8.05
N VAL A 247 9.92 4.88 -7.46
CA VAL A 247 11.20 5.53 -7.78
C VAL A 247 12.06 5.48 -6.53
N ASP A 248 13.26 4.90 -6.62
CA ASP A 248 14.19 4.85 -5.50
C ASP A 248 14.76 6.24 -5.15
N ASN A 249 15.57 6.32 -4.10
CA ASN A 249 16.24 7.58 -3.73
C ASN A 249 17.34 8.01 -4.71
N SER A 250 17.80 7.13 -5.60
CA SER A 250 18.78 7.39 -6.65
C SER A 250 18.13 7.94 -7.93
N GLY A 251 16.81 7.93 -8.03
CA GLY A 251 16.02 8.36 -9.18
C GLY A 251 15.74 7.26 -10.22
N ASN A 252 16.07 6.00 -9.93
CA ASN A 252 15.77 4.86 -10.80
C ASN A 252 14.31 4.44 -10.63
N SER A 253 13.66 4.08 -11.73
CA SER A 253 12.23 3.71 -11.75
C SER A 253 12.07 2.21 -11.95
N SER A 254 11.04 1.64 -11.32
CA SER A 254 10.72 0.23 -11.52
C SER A 254 10.08 -0.09 -12.88
N ASN A 255 9.83 -1.39 -13.13
CA ASN A 255 9.25 -1.92 -14.37
C ASN A 255 7.83 -1.42 -14.72
N GLY A 256 7.17 -0.64 -13.86
CA GLY A 256 5.77 -0.24 -14.08
C GLY A 256 4.88 -1.48 -14.27
N ALA A 257 4.75 -2.26 -13.19
CA ALA A 257 4.03 -3.52 -13.21
C ALA A 257 2.54 -3.28 -13.49
N VAL A 258 2.01 -3.90 -14.55
CA VAL A 258 0.60 -3.72 -14.95
C VAL A 258 -0.23 -4.89 -14.46
N LEU A 259 -1.33 -4.59 -13.76
CA LEU A 259 -2.42 -5.50 -13.44
C LEU A 259 -3.56 -5.29 -14.43
N THR A 260 -3.88 -6.33 -15.20
CA THR A 260 -5.06 -6.35 -16.07
C THR A 260 -6.27 -6.85 -15.28
N ILE A 261 -7.34 -6.07 -15.23
CA ILE A 261 -8.59 -6.43 -14.55
C ILE A 261 -9.69 -6.57 -15.58
N VAL A 262 -10.26 -7.76 -15.70
CA VAL A 262 -11.42 -8.02 -16.56
C VAL A 262 -12.68 -8.09 -15.70
N VAL A 263 -13.54 -7.09 -15.85
CA VAL A 263 -14.84 -7.01 -15.20
C VAL A 263 -15.87 -7.69 -16.10
N LYS A 264 -16.56 -8.72 -15.59
CA LYS A 264 -17.51 -9.53 -16.35
C LYS A 264 -18.80 -9.84 -15.61
#